data_AF-X1UK45-F1
#
_entry.id   AF-X1UK45-F1
#
_cell.length_a   1.000
_cell.length_b   1.000
_cell.length_c   1.000
_cell.angle_alpha   90.00
_cell.angle_beta   90.00
_cell.angle_gamma   90.00
#
_symmetry.space_group_name_H-M   'P 1'
#
loop_
_entity.id
_entity.type
_entity.pdbx_description
1 polymer ?
#
loop_
_entity_poly.entity_id
_entity_poly.type
_entity_poly.pdbx_seq_one_letter_code
_entity_poly.pdbx_strand_id
1 'polypeptide(L)' 'MENLKILLIGQPNVGKSSLLNALVGPRVTVSNYPGTTVEVTKGQKKINNTG' A
#
# COMPACT_ATOMS: atom_id res chain seq x y z
N MET A 1 1.83 -11.55 -16.89
CA MET A 1 1.79 -11.41 -15.42
C MET A 1 0.54 -10.61 -15.10
N GLU A 2 -0.41 -11.17 -14.36
CA GLU A 2 -1.59 -10.41 -13.93
C GLU A 2 -1.21 -9.47 -12.79
N ASN A 3 -1.56 -8.19 -12.93
CA ASN A 3 -1.31 -7.18 -11.92
C ASN A 3 -2.63 -6.83 -11.22
N LEU A 4 -2.83 -7.34 -10.01
CA LEU A 4 -3.94 -6.95 -9.16
C LEU A 4 -3.64 -5.58 -8.51
N LYS A 5 -4.50 -4.59 -8.75
CA LYS A 5 -4.44 -3.28 -8.09
C LYS A 5 -5.50 -3.22 -6.99
N ILE A 6 -5.08 -2.89 -5.78
CA ILE A 6 -5.94 -2.76 -4.60
C ILE A 6 -5.80 -1.34 -4.06
N LEU A 7 -6.93 -0.73 -3.68
CA LEU A 7 -6.96 0.57 -3.04
C LEU A 7 -7.39 0.41 -1.57
N LEU A 8 -6.59 0.94 -0.64
CA LEU A 8 -6.87 0.92 0.80
C LEU A 8 -7.34 2.32 1.24
N ILE A 9 -8.62 2.43 1.64
CA ILE A 9 -9.25 3.68 2.10
C ILE A 9 -9.86 3.51 3.49
N GLY A 10 -9.99 4.61 4.23
CA GLY A 10 -10.61 4.62 5.55
C GLY A 10 -10.29 5.88 6.36
N GLN A 11 -10.99 6.06 7.47
CA GLN A 11 -10.84 7.23 8.36
C GLN A 11 -9.38 7.43 8.82
N PRO A 12 -8.97 8.66 9.19
CA PRO A 12 -7.66 8.89 9.78
C PRO A 12 -7.36 7.94 10.94
N ASN A 13 -6.11 7.47 11.06
CA ASN A 13 -5.62 6.64 12.17
C ASN A 13 -6.25 5.25 12.38
N VAL A 14 -7.06 4.72 11.45
CA VAL A 14 -7.62 3.35 11.54
C VAL A 14 -6.62 2.21 11.26
N GLY A 15 -5.31 2.48 11.29
CA GLY A 15 -4.28 1.45 11.10
C GLY A 15 -4.00 1.05 9.64
N LYS A 16 -4.41 1.87 8.65
CA LYS A 16 -4.19 1.59 7.21
C LYS A 16 -2.72 1.29 6.88
N SER A 17 -1.79 2.09 7.39
CA SER A 17 -0.35 1.90 7.16
C SER A 17 0.16 0.59 7.78
N SER A 18 -0.34 0.20 8.95
CA SER A 18 -0.01 -1.07 9.59
C SER A 18 -0.48 -2.27 8.75
N LEU A 19 -1.71 -2.20 8.23
CA LEU A 19 -2.25 -3.24 7.35
C LEU A 19 -1.44 -3.34 6.05
N LEU A 20 -1.13 -2.20 5.41
CA LEU A 20 -0.31 -2.19 4.20
C LEU A 20 1.06 -2.83 4.44
N ASN A 21 1.72 -2.47 5.55
CA ASN A 21 3.02 -3.02 5.93
C ASN A 21 2.94 -4.53 6.23
N ALA A 22 1.88 -5.00 6.86
CA ALA A 22 1.66 -6.42 7.10
C ALA A 22 1.46 -7.22 5.80
N LEU A 23 0.73 -6.65 4.84
CA LEU A 23 0.48 -7.29 3.55
C LEU A 23 1.73 -7.30 2.67
N VAL A 24 2.40 -6.16 2.52
CA VAL A 24 3.45 -5.95 1.51
C VAL A 24 4.87 -6.13 2.08
N GLY A 25 5.04 -6.03 3.40
CA GLY A 25 6.35 -6.03 4.04
C GLY A 25 7.06 -4.66 3.92
N PRO A 26 8.39 -4.60 4.13
CA PRO A 26 9.14 -3.35 4.23
C PRO A 26 9.32 -2.60 2.89
N ARG A 27 8.88 -3.17 1.77
CA ARG A 27 9.03 -2.58 0.42
C ARG A 27 7.87 -1.66 0.07
N VAL A 28 7.82 -0.54 0.78
CA VAL A 28 6.77 0.46 0.61
C VAL A 28 7.40 1.77 0.13
N THR A 29 6.86 2.33 -0.95
CA THR A 29 7.24 3.63 -1.47
C THR A 29 6.22 4.66 -1.03
N VAL A 30 6.70 5.68 -0.32
CA VAL A 30 5.89 6.84 0.07
C VAL A 30 6.07 7.92 -0.99
N SER A 31 4.95 8.49 -1.44
CA SER A 31 4.93 9.61 -2.38
C SER A 31 3.97 10.67 -1.89
N ASN A 32 4.32 11.94 -2.05
CA ASN A 32 3.43 13.06 -1.77
C ASN A 32 2.83 13.58 -3.07
N TYR A 33 1.54 13.91 -3.06
CA TYR A 33 0.92 14.55 -4.21
C TYR A 33 1.41 16.02 -4.29
N PRO A 34 1.98 16.48 -5.42
CA PRO A 34 2.47 17.85 -5.55
C PRO A 34 1.35 18.85 -5.23
N GLY A 35 1.61 19.77 -4.30
CA GLY A 35 0.63 20.81 -3.92
C GLY A 35 -0.43 20.39 -2.90
N THR A 36 -0.35 19.19 -2.30
CA THR A 36 -1.23 18.78 -1.19
C THR A 36 -0.44 18.07 -0.08
N THR A 37 -0.96 18.07 1.14
CA THR A 37 -0.39 17.30 2.27
C THR A 37 -0.86 15.83 2.27
N VAL A 38 -1.43 15.36 1.15
CA VAL A 38 -1.95 13.99 1.06
C VAL A 38 -0.79 13.04 0.78
N GLU A 39 -0.46 12.24 1.79
CA GLU A 39 0.49 11.15 1.68
C GLU A 39 -0.15 9.97 0.93
N VAL A 40 0.54 9.46 -0.09
CA VAL A 40 0.16 8.27 -0.82
C VAL A 40 1.24 7.21 -0.65
N THR A 41 0.88 6.14 0.04
CA THR A 41 1.75 5.00 0.32
C THR A 41 1.43 3.86 -0.64
N LYS A 42 2.42 3.34 -1.38
CA LYS A 42 2.27 2.24 -2.34
C LYS A 42 3.22 1.10 -2.00
N GLY A 43 2.73 -0.13 -2.06
CA GLY A 43 3.57 -1.33 -1.92
C GLY A 43 3.28 -2.33 -3.04
N GLN A 44 4.28 -3.12 -3.42
CA GLN A 44 4.11 -4.26 -4.32
C GLN A 44 4.66 -5.54 -3.67
N LYS A 45 3.86 -6.62 -3.69
CA LYS A 45 4.30 -7.94 -3.25
C LYS A 45 4.00 -8.96 -4.34
N LYS A 46 5.03 -9.72 -4.71
CA LYS A 46 4.86 -10.90 -5.55
C LYS A 46 4.28 -12.01 -4.68
N ILE A 47 3.04 -12.37 -4.94
CA ILE A 47 2.40 -13.52 -4.32
C ILE A 47 2.73 -14.72 -5.20
N ASN A 48 3.55 -15.63 -4.69
CA ASN A 48 3.78 -16.90 -5.37
C ASN A 48 2.57 -17.79 -5.07
N ASN A 49 1.92 -18.30 -6.11
CA ASN A 49 0.85 -19.26 -5.95
C ASN A 49 1.51 -20.60 -5.61
N THR A 50 1.66 -20.90 -4.32
CA THR A 50 2.05 -22.24 -3.87
C THR A 50 0.81 -23.12 -3.97
N GLY A 51 0.62 -23.71 -5.14
CA GLY A 51 -0.21 -24.90 -5.33
C GLY A 51 0.61 -26.14 -5.06
#